data_AF-J2VU86-F1
#
_entry.id   AF-J2VU86-F1
#
_cell.length_a   1.000
_cell.length_b   1.000
_cell.length_c   1.000
_cell.angle_alpha   90.00
_cell.angle_beta   90.00
_cell.angle_gamma   90.00
#
_symmetry.space_group_name_H-M   'P 1'
#
loop_
_entity.id
_entity.type
_entity.pdbx_description
1 polymer ?
#
loop_
_entity_poly.entity_id
_entity_poly.type
_entity_poly.pdbx_seq_one_letter_code
_entity_poly.pdbx_strand_id
1 'polypeptide(L)'
;MAAAQSEIAQLILDSLREFFDEKKLPVPATLGLDSTFLQGDLPMDSLDLAVFLLILEEKTGRDPFRDGFRSFNTVADLVAIYAEQ
;
A
#
# COMPACT_ATOMS: atom_id res chain seq x y z
N MET A 1 -6.37 3.06 -18.79
CA MET A 1 -5.68 3.66 -17.63
C MET A 1 -6.54 3.62 -16.36
N ALA A 2 -7.82 3.99 -16.39
CA ALA A 2 -8.69 3.89 -15.20
C ALA A 2 -8.85 2.46 -14.63
N ALA A 3 -9.03 1.44 -15.48
CA ALA A 3 -9.21 0.06 -15.02
C ALA A 3 -7.98 -0.51 -14.28
N ALA A 4 -6.78 -0.24 -14.79
CA ALA A 4 -5.54 -0.71 -14.18
C ALA A 4 -5.29 -0.06 -12.80
N GLN A 5 -5.62 1.23 -12.63
CA GLN A 5 -5.58 1.86 -11.30
C GLN A 5 -6.53 1.21 -10.30
N SER A 6 -7.74 0.84 -10.74
CA SER A 6 -8.71 0.17 -9.87
C SER A 6 -8.24 -1.21 -9.42
N GLU A 7 -7.61 -1.98 -10.32
CA GLU A 7 -7.04 -3.30 -10.00
C GLU A 7 -5.88 -3.18 -9.00
N ILE A 8 -4.96 -2.24 -9.21
CA ILE A 8 -3.85 -1.98 -8.29
C ILE A 8 -4.37 -1.48 -6.93
N ALA A 9 -5.36 -0.59 -6.91
CA ALA A 9 -5.99 -0.12 -5.69
C ALA A 9 -6.60 -1.28 -4.88
N GLN A 10 -7.34 -2.17 -5.55
CA GLN A 10 -7.90 -3.35 -4.90
C GLN A 10 -6.81 -4.28 -4.36
N LEU A 11 -5.77 -4.55 -5.16
CA LEU A 11 -4.65 -5.38 -4.73
C LEU A 11 -3.95 -4.82 -3.48
N ILE A 12 -3.70 -3.50 -3.44
CA ILE A 12 -3.06 -2.84 -2.30
C ILE A 12 -3.96 -2.88 -1.07
N LEU A 13 -5.25 -2.57 -1.22
CA LEU A 13 -6.22 -2.59 -0.11
C LEU A 13 -6.41 -4.01 0.46
N ASP A 14 -6.51 -5.02 -0.40
CA ASP A 14 -6.63 -6.40 0.04
C ASP A 14 -5.35 -6.90 0.70
N SER A 15 -4.18 -6.56 0.14
CA SER A 15 -2.90 -6.89 0.77
C SER A 15 -2.72 -6.19 2.12
N LEU A 16 -3.22 -4.95 2.29
CA LEU A 16 -3.22 -4.26 3.58
C LEU A 16 -4.09 -4.98 4.60
N ARG A 17 -5.28 -5.44 4.20
CA ARG A 17 -6.17 -6.21 5.08
C ARG A 17 -5.52 -7.51 5.52
N GLU A 18 -4.94 -8.26 4.57
CA GLU A 18 -4.20 -9.48 4.86
C GLU A 18 -3.03 -9.20 5.82
N PHE A 19 -2.23 -8.17 5.55
CA PHE A 19 -1.08 -7.80 6.39
C PHE A 19 -1.50 -7.46 7.83
N PHE A 20 -2.59 -6.69 8.00
CA PHE A 20 -3.12 -6.39 9.32
C PHE A 20 -3.68 -7.63 10.02
N ASP A 21 -4.38 -8.51 9.30
CA ASP A 21 -4.91 -9.76 9.86
C ASP A 21 -3.79 -10.70 10.31
N GLU A 22 -2.75 -10.88 9.49
CA GLU A 22 -1.56 -11.68 9.82
C GLU A 22 -0.84 -11.15 11.07
N LYS A 23 -0.72 -9.83 11.18
CA LYS A 23 -0.11 -9.18 12.36
C LYS A 23 -1.07 -9.04 13.55
N LYS A 24 -2.32 -9.48 13.42
CA LYS A 24 -3.40 -9.31 14.41
C LYS A 24 -3.59 -7.84 14.83
N LEU A 25 -3.36 -6.93 13.88
CA LEU A 25 -3.58 -5.51 14.04
C LEU A 25 -5.04 -5.17 13.73
N PRO A 26 -5.61 -4.15 14.39
CA PRO A 26 -6.98 -3.75 14.13
C PRO A 26 -7.10 -3.14 12.73
N VAL A 27 -7.84 -3.79 11.82
CA VAL A 27 -8.14 -3.22 10.50
C VAL A 27 -9.06 -2.01 10.65
N PRO A 28 -8.67 -0.81 10.21
CA PRO A 28 -9.55 0.36 10.28
C PRO A 28 -10.80 0.16 9.42
N ALA A 29 -11.98 0.51 9.96
CA ALA A 29 -13.23 0.42 9.22
C ALA A 29 -13.29 1.36 7.99
N THR A 30 -12.47 2.41 8.00
CA THR A 30 -12.34 3.41 6.94
C THR A 30 -11.16 3.15 6.00
N LEU A 31 -10.60 1.92 5.99
CA LEU A 31 -9.50 1.57 5.08
C LEU A 31 -9.91 1.81 3.62
N GLY A 32 -9.25 2.78 2.97
CA GLY A 32 -9.55 3.30 1.65
C GLY A 32 -8.36 4.03 1.04
N LEU A 33 -8.59 4.69 -0.10
CA LEU A 33 -7.53 5.40 -0.84
C LEU A 33 -6.99 6.63 -0.09
N ASP A 34 -7.82 7.26 0.72
CA ASP A 34 -7.50 8.39 1.59
C ASP A 34 -6.82 7.99 2.90
N SER A 35 -6.69 6.68 3.17
CA SER A 35 -6.00 6.17 4.35
C SER A 35 -4.52 6.56 4.33
N THR A 36 -4.06 7.11 5.45
CA THR A 36 -2.67 7.57 5.63
C THR A 36 -1.84 6.48 6.31
N PHE A 37 -0.66 6.16 5.74
CA PHE A 37 0.24 5.12 6.23
C PHE A 37 0.92 5.49 7.55
N LEU A 38 1.95 6.35 7.50
CA LEU A 38 2.74 6.71 8.67
C LEU A 38 2.08 7.84 9.46
N GLN A 39 2.01 7.69 10.78
CA GLN A 39 1.46 8.69 11.72
C GLN A 39 -0.02 9.06 11.48
N GLY A 40 -0.74 8.23 10.71
CA GLY A 40 -2.14 8.44 10.38
C GLY A 40 -3.06 7.40 11.04
N ASP A 41 -4.09 7.01 10.30
CA ASP A 41 -5.14 6.08 10.75
C ASP A 41 -4.72 4.60 10.69
N LEU A 42 -3.67 4.28 9.93
CA LEU A 42 -3.20 2.90 9.79
C LEU A 42 -2.30 2.51 10.97
N PRO A 43 -2.55 1.36 11.63
CA PRO A 43 -1.76 0.89 12.76
C PRO A 43 -0.45 0.26 12.29
N MET A 44 0.37 1.01 11.56
CA MET A 44 1.64 0.53 11.02
C MET A 44 2.76 1.54 11.22
N ASP A 45 3.96 1.03 11.44
CA ASP A 45 5.17 1.83 11.53
C ASP A 45 5.97 1.84 10.21
N SER A 46 7.14 2.51 10.21
CA SER A 46 8.02 2.55 9.05
C SER A 46 8.59 1.18 8.66
N LEU A 47 8.76 0.28 9.61
CA LEU A 47 9.26 -1.07 9.37
C LEU A 47 8.16 -1.93 8.72
N ASP A 48 6.94 -1.84 9.25
CA ASP A 48 5.75 -2.46 8.69
C ASP A 48 5.53 -2.02 7.25
N LEU A 49 5.69 -0.71 6.97
CA LEU A 49 5.59 -0.18 5.62
C LEU A 49 6.62 -0.80 4.69
N ALA A 50 7.89 -0.88 5.12
CA ALA A 50 8.94 -1.49 4.31
C ALA A 50 8.65 -2.98 4.02
N VAL A 51 8.14 -3.72 5.00
CA VAL A 51 7.72 -5.13 4.81
C VAL A 51 6.53 -5.21 3.86
N PHE A 52 5.55 -4.32 4.00
CA PHE A 52 4.38 -4.29 3.13
C PHE A 52 4.74 -4.01 1.66
N LEU A 53 5.66 -3.07 1.43
CA LEU A 53 6.18 -2.80 0.08
C LEU A 53 6.86 -4.02 -0.53
N LEU A 54 7.65 -4.76 0.26
CA LEU A 54 8.28 -6.00 -0.20
C LEU A 54 7.23 -7.05 -0.59
N ILE A 55 6.17 -7.23 0.21
CA ILE A 55 5.06 -8.14 -0.12
C ILE A 55 4.39 -7.74 -1.43
N LEU A 56 4.16 -6.43 -1.64
CA LEU A 56 3.61 -5.94 -2.90
C LEU A 56 4.55 -6.18 -4.08
N GLU A 57 5.86 -5.99 -3.90
CA GLU A 57 6.87 -6.30 -4.91
C GLU A 57 6.85 -7.78 -5.27
N GLU A 58 6.79 -8.69 -4.28
CA GLU A 58 6.71 -10.13 -4.52
C GLU A 58 5.42 -10.53 -5.25
N LYS A 59 4.29 -9.90 -4.92
CA LYS A 59 2.98 -10.16 -5.56
C LYS A 59 2.89 -9.58 -6.98
N THR A 60 3.42 -8.39 -7.21
CA THR A 60 3.30 -7.67 -8.49
C THR A 60 4.49 -7.91 -9.43
N GLY A 61 5.63 -8.33 -8.89
CA GLY A 61 6.92 -8.38 -9.58
C GLY A 61 7.50 -7.01 -9.90
N ARG A 62 6.99 -5.93 -9.27
CA ARG A 62 7.35 -4.54 -9.57
C ARG A 62 7.82 -3.82 -8.32
N ASP A 63 8.99 -3.20 -8.41
CA ASP A 63 9.52 -2.27 -7.39
C ASP A 63 9.48 -0.83 -7.94
N PRO A 64 8.46 -0.03 -7.57
CA PRO A 64 8.38 1.36 -8.00
C PRO A 64 9.44 2.29 -7.40
N PHE A 65 10.15 1.84 -6.36
CA PHE A 65 11.16 2.62 -5.63
C PHE A 65 12.58 2.32 -6.09
N ARG A 66 12.76 1.34 -6.98
CA ARG A 66 14.05 0.92 -7.53
C ARG A 66 14.84 2.04 -8.19
N ASP A 67 14.16 2.93 -8.91
CA ASP A 67 14.76 4.07 -9.63
C ASP A 67 14.89 5.33 -8.75
N GLY A 68 14.45 5.27 -7.49
CA GLY A 68 14.51 6.38 -6.54
C GLY A 68 13.33 6.37 -5.59
N PHE A 69 13.62 6.65 -4.30
CA PHE A 69 12.58 6.71 -3.28
C PHE A 69 11.60 7.86 -3.58
N ARG A 70 10.32 7.53 -3.77
CA ARG A 70 9.23 8.49 -3.89
C ARG A 70 8.53 8.62 -2.55
N SER A 71 8.33 9.84 -2.10
CA SER A 71 7.54 10.09 -0.90
C SER A 71 6.06 9.88 -1.20
N PHE A 72 5.38 9.13 -0.35
CA PHE A 72 3.94 8.91 -0.39
C PHE A 72 3.41 8.94 1.04
N ASN A 73 2.20 9.46 1.23
CA ASN A 73 1.58 9.51 2.56
C ASN A 73 0.30 8.66 2.60
N THR A 74 -0.44 8.60 1.48
CA THR A 74 -1.74 7.93 1.39
C THR A 74 -1.70 6.72 0.47
N VAL A 75 -2.69 5.82 0.61
CA VAL A 75 -2.86 4.67 -0.29
C VAL A 75 -3.04 5.14 -1.75
N ALA A 76 -3.75 6.25 -1.98
CA ALA A 76 -3.91 6.86 -3.31
C ALA A 76 -2.55 7.21 -3.95
N ASP A 77 -1.63 7.80 -3.18
CA ASP A 77 -0.29 8.13 -3.67
C ASP A 77 0.45 6.87 -4.10
N LEU A 78 0.37 5.80 -3.29
CA LEU A 78 1.01 4.52 -3.61
C LEU A 78 0.41 3.88 -4.87
N VAL A 79 -0.91 3.90 -5.00
CA VAL A 79 -1.62 3.42 -6.21
C VAL A 79 -1.16 4.18 -7.44
N ALA A 80 -1.05 5.51 -7.35
CA ALA A 80 -0.59 6.34 -8.46
C ALA A 80 0.83 5.95 -8.88
N ILE A 81 1.73 5.74 -7.92
CA ILE A 81 3.11 5.30 -8.17
C ILE A 81 3.15 3.95 -8.90
N TYR A 82 2.36 2.97 -8.47
CA TYR A 82 2.30 1.65 -9.12
C TYR A 82 1.61 1.70 -10.49
N ALA A 83 0.69 2.64 -10.72
CA ALA A 83 -0.03 2.80 -11.98
C ALA A 83 0.76 3.54 -13.06
N GLU A 84 1.83 4.25 -12.70
CA GLU A 84 2.77 4.87 -13.65
C GLU A 84 3.76 3.88 -14.28
N GLN A 85 3.78 2.64 -13.80
CA GLN A 85 4.69 1.55 -14.24
C GLN A 85 3.98 0.56 -15.18
#